data_AF-A0A3D0UU52-F1
#
_entry.id   AF-A0A3D0UU52-F1
#
_cell.length_a   1.000
_cell.length_b   1.000
_cell.length_c   1.000
_cell.angle_alpha   90.00
_cell.angle_beta   90.00
_cell.angle_gamma   90.00
#
_symmetry.space_group_name_H-M   'P 1'
#
loop_
_entity.id
_entity.type
_entity.pdbx_description
1 polymer ?
#
loop_
_entity_poly.entity_id
_entity_poly.type
_entity_poly.pdbx_seq_one_letter_code
_entity_poly.pdbx_strand_id
1 'polypeptide(L)'
;VRLFTDESYREYKCKKVTNAVVRNRWEKTFASMGDREKQEIIPYLSAKFVSFNTNRLIRNIIGQTKSAFTFEDVMNNQKILIINLSKGKI
;
A
#
# COMPACT_ATOMS: atom_id res chain seq x y z
N VAL A 1 7.61 0.28 -6.90
CA VAL A 1 8.98 0.00 -7.39
C VAL A 1 10.06 0.37 -6.39
N ARG A 2 10.09 1.60 -5.84
CA ARG A 2 11.11 2.03 -4.86
C ARG A 2 11.37 1.07 -3.69
N LEU A 3 10.33 0.42 -3.16
CA LEU A 3 10.48 -0.57 -2.07
C LEU A 3 11.35 -1.80 -2.44
N PHE A 4 11.42 -2.14 -3.74
CA PHE A 4 12.13 -3.30 -4.25
C PHE A 4 13.51 -2.95 -4.83
N THR A 5 13.73 -1.70 -5.22
CA THR A 5 14.96 -1.26 -5.91
C THR A 5 15.89 -0.42 -5.03
N ASP A 6 15.36 0.23 -3.99
CA ASP A 6 16.11 1.12 -3.10
C ASP A 6 16.16 0.50 -1.70
N GLU A 7 17.35 0.04 -1.31
CA GLU A 7 17.62 -0.62 -0.04
C GLU A 7 17.42 0.31 1.16
N SER A 8 17.96 1.53 1.07
CA SER A 8 17.82 2.56 2.11
C SER A 8 16.35 2.90 2.37
N TYR A 9 15.56 3.01 1.30
CA TYR A 9 14.12 3.24 1.42
C TYR A 9 13.37 2.04 2.02
N ARG A 10 13.78 0.82 1.68
CA ARG A 10 13.22 -0.42 2.23
C ARG A 10 13.48 -0.52 3.74
N GLU A 11 14.71 -0.30 4.18
CA GLU A 11 15.06 -0.34 5.60
C GLU A 11 14.27 0.69 6.42
N TYR A 12 14.18 1.93 5.91
CA TYR A 12 13.39 2.98 6.55
C TYR A 12 11.92 2.57 6.73
N LYS A 13 11.33 1.91 5.72
CA LYS A 13 9.94 1.45 5.79
C LYS A 13 9.77 0.22 6.66
N CYS A 14 10.68 -0.76 6.61
CA CYS A 14 10.65 -1.96 7.45
C CYS A 14 10.72 -1.60 8.95
N LYS A 15 11.47 -0.56 9.33
CA LYS A 15 11.50 -0.04 10.72
C LYS A 15 10.13 0.44 11.23
N LYS A 16 9.23 0.86 10.33
CA LYS A 16 7.87 1.32 10.68
C LYS A 16 6.84 0.19 10.67
N VAL A 17 7.21 -1.02 10.27
CA VAL A 17 6.30 -2.16 10.22
C VAL A 17 6.13 -2.72 11.63
N THR A 18 4.92 -2.57 12.19
CA THR A 18 4.56 -3.11 13.50
C THR A 18 4.37 -4.62 13.47
N ASN A 19 3.91 -5.17 12.35
CA ASN A 19 3.64 -6.59 12.18
C ASN A 19 4.94 -7.40 12.01
N ALA A 20 5.21 -8.29 12.96
CA ALA A 20 6.42 -9.12 12.97
C ALA A 20 6.52 -10.09 11.78
N VAL A 21 5.41 -10.60 11.24
CA VAL A 21 5.41 -11.51 10.09
C VAL A 21 5.86 -10.77 8.83
N VAL A 22 5.30 -9.58 8.60
CA VAL A 22 5.64 -8.74 7.46
C VAL A 22 7.11 -8.31 7.53
N ARG A 23 7.58 -7.90 8.72
CA ARG A 23 8.98 -7.56 8.94
C ARG A 23 9.92 -8.74 8.66
N ASN A 24 9.62 -9.92 9.19
CA ASN A 24 10.41 -11.14 8.94
C ASN A 24 10.50 -11.50 7.45
N ARG A 25 9.42 -11.29 6.68
CA ARG A 25 9.43 -11.54 5.22
C ARG A 25 10.48 -10.70 4.51
N TRP A 26 10.65 -9.45 4.93
CA TRP A 26 11.63 -8.52 4.34
C TRP A 26 13.05 -8.75 4.86
N GLU A 27 13.22 -8.96 6.17
CA GLU A 27 14.54 -9.10 6.80
C GLU A 27 15.17 -10.47 6.57
N LYS A 28 14.37 -11.54 6.51
CA LYS A 28 14.88 -12.91 6.34
C LYS A 28 14.70 -13.36 4.90
N THR A 29 13.46 -13.52 4.47
CA THR A 29 13.15 -14.19 3.20
C THR A 29 13.55 -13.37 1.97
N PHE A 30 13.33 -12.05 1.99
CA PHE A 30 13.72 -11.20 0.87
C PHE A 30 15.24 -10.94 0.85
N ALA A 31 15.87 -10.86 2.02
CA ALA A 31 17.33 -10.76 2.13
C ALA A 31 18.03 -12.04 1.65
N SER A 32 17.49 -13.22 1.97
CA SER A 32 18.04 -14.52 1.58
C SER A 32 17.77 -14.93 0.14
N MET A 33 16.90 -14.21 -0.60
CA MET A 33 16.63 -14.50 -2.01
C MET A 33 17.84 -14.14 -2.89
N GLY A 34 18.12 -15.00 -3.87
CA GLY A 34 19.18 -14.74 -4.85
C GLY A 34 18.83 -13.58 -5.77
N ASP A 35 19.85 -12.88 -6.29
CA ASP A 35 19.65 -11.71 -7.16
C ASP A 35 18.86 -12.04 -8.43
N ARG A 36 19.02 -13.26 -8.96
CA ARG A 36 18.24 -13.75 -10.10
C ARG A 36 16.75 -13.91 -9.78
N GLU A 37 16.40 -14.47 -8.62
CA GLU A 37 15.00 -14.62 -8.20
C GLU A 37 14.35 -13.25 -7.97
N LYS A 38 15.10 -12.31 -7.37
CA LYS A 38 14.65 -10.92 -7.21
C LYS A 38 14.36 -10.28 -8.57
N GLN A 39 15.22 -10.48 -9.57
CA GLN A 39 15.02 -9.94 -10.92
C GLN A 39 13.78 -10.50 -11.63
N GLU A 40 13.36 -11.73 -11.35
CA GLU A 40 12.14 -12.32 -11.93
C GLU A 40 10.87 -11.87 -11.19
N ILE A 41 10.92 -11.81 -9.85
CA ILE A 41 9.75 -11.52 -9.01
C ILE A 41 9.40 -10.02 -9.03
N ILE A 42 10.38 -9.12 -9.05
CA ILE A 42 10.15 -7.67 -8.95
C ILE A 42 9.31 -7.13 -10.12
N PRO A 43 9.60 -7.47 -11.40
CA PRO A 43 8.76 -7.06 -12.53
C PRO A 43 7.35 -7.66 -12.46
N TYR A 44 7.23 -8.93 -12.09
CA TYR A 44 5.93 -9.61 -11.94
C TYR A 44 5.04 -8.92 -10.91
N LEU A 45 5.58 -8.62 -9.73
CA LEU A 45 4.86 -7.88 -8.69
C LEU A 45 4.52 -6.47 -9.16
N SER A 46 5.49 -5.76 -9.76
CA SER A 46 5.28 -4.40 -10.24
C SER A 46 4.14 -4.33 -11.26
N ALA A 47 4.07 -5.27 -12.22
CA ALA A 47 3.01 -5.31 -13.23
C ALA A 47 1.60 -5.42 -12.62
N LYS A 48 1.45 -6.20 -11.54
CA LYS A 48 0.16 -6.31 -10.83
C LYS A 48 -0.24 -5.04 -10.08
N PHE A 49 0.73 -4.24 -9.63
CA PHE A 49 0.46 -2.98 -8.93
C PHE A 49 0.30 -1.76 -9.86
N VAL A 50 0.76 -1.87 -11.12
CA VAL A 50 0.61 -0.79 -12.11
C VAL A 50 -0.86 -0.50 -12.39
N SER A 51 -1.71 -1.53 -12.51
CA SER A 51 -3.15 -1.37 -12.79
C SER A 51 -3.91 -0.54 -11.72
N PHE A 52 -3.45 -0.56 -10.47
CA PHE A 52 -4.03 0.27 -9.40
C PHE A 52 -3.59 1.74 -9.49
N ASN A 53 -2.44 2.03 -10.09
CA ASN A 53 -1.94 3.39 -10.27
C ASN A 53 -2.40 4.04 -11.58
N THR A 54 -2.76 3.26 -12.59
CA THR A 54 -3.22 3.78 -13.88
C THR A 54 -4.62 4.38 -13.79
N ASN A 55 -5.51 3.81 -12.97
CA ASN A 55 -6.83 4.40 -12.74
C ASN A 55 -6.72 5.59 -11.77
N ARG A 56 -7.05 6.80 -12.24
CA ARG A 56 -6.98 8.05 -11.47
C ARG A 56 -7.81 8.00 -10.18
N LEU A 57 -8.98 7.37 -10.20
CA LEU A 57 -9.84 7.25 -9.02
C LEU A 57 -9.17 6.37 -7.96
N ILE A 58 -8.71 5.18 -8.36
CA ILE A 58 -8.06 4.23 -7.47
C ILE A 58 -6.77 4.82 -6.89
N ARG A 59 -5.95 5.48 -7.73
CA ARG A 59 -4.73 6.16 -7.29
C ARG A 59 -5.01 7.24 -6.25
N ASN A 60 -6.08 8.01 -6.43
CA ASN A 60 -6.47 9.06 -5.49
C ASN A 60 -7.01 8.50 -4.15
N ILE A 61 -7.50 7.25 -4.14
CA ILE A 61 -7.97 6.58 -2.92
C ILE A 61 -6.78 5.97 -2.17
N ILE A 62 -5.95 5.19 -2.86
CA ILE A 62 -4.84 4.43 -2.24
C ILE A 62 -3.64 5.33 -1.89
N GLY A 63 -3.45 6.43 -2.62
CA GLY A 63 -2.31 7.34 -2.43
C GLY A 63 -2.41 8.25 -1.21
N GLN A 64 -3.57 8.31 -0.54
CA GLN A 64 -3.78 9.18 0.63
C GLN A 64 -3.22 8.52 1.89
N THR A 65 -2.38 9.25 2.62
CA THR A 65 -1.78 8.76 3.87
C THR A 65 -2.75 8.75 5.05
N LYS A 66 -3.76 9.64 5.01
CA LYS A 66 -4.85 9.71 5.97
C LYS A 66 -6.17 9.82 5.20
N SER A 67 -7.15 9.02 5.61
CA SER A 67 -8.53 9.18 5.12
C SER A 67 -9.06 10.55 5.52
N ALA A 68 -9.84 11.18 4.64
CA ALA A 68 -10.45 12.49 4.90
C ALA A 68 -11.47 12.44 6.06
N PHE A 69 -12.06 11.27 6.32
CA PHE A 69 -12.94 11.00 7.45
C PHE A 69 -12.79 9.55 7.92
N THR A 70 -13.23 9.27 9.13
CA THR A 70 -13.41 7.91 9.66
C THR A 70 -14.82 7.81 10.22
N PHE A 71 -15.48 6.66 10.03
CA PHE A 71 -16.86 6.49 10.47
C PHE A 71 -16.95 6.54 12.00
N GLU A 72 -15.93 6.04 12.70
CA GLU A 72 -15.82 6.09 14.15
C GLU A 72 -15.81 7.53 14.67
N ASP A 73 -15.03 8.42 14.05
CA ASP A 73 -15.00 9.85 14.42
C ASP A 73 -16.34 10.53 14.18
N VAL A 74 -17.01 10.21 13.07
CA VAL A 74 -18.32 10.78 12.73
C VAL A 74 -19.38 10.35 13.75
N MET A 75 -19.44 9.06 14.07
CA MET A 75 -20.41 8.51 15.02
C MET A 75 -20.15 8.99 16.45
N ASN A 76 -18.90 8.95 16.91
CA ASN A 76 -18.54 9.32 18.29
C ASN A 76 -18.70 10.81 18.57
N ASN A 77 -18.48 11.68 17.57
CA ASN A 77 -18.60 13.12 17.70
C ASN A 77 -19.95 13.67 17.20
N GLN A 78 -20.94 12.81 16.98
CA GLN A 78 -22.28 13.17 16.51
C GLN A 78 -22.26 14.10 15.28
N LYS A 79 -21.30 13.90 14.37
CA LYS A 79 -21.13 14.72 13.16
C LYS A 79 -22.14 14.28 12.09
N ILE A 80 -22.58 15.21 11.26
CA ILE A 80 -23.42 14.91 10.09
C ILE A 80 -22.50 14.60 8.90
N LEU A 81 -22.57 13.37 8.40
CA LEU A 81 -21.84 12.92 7.21
C LEU A 81 -22.76 12.91 5.99
N ILE A 82 -22.50 13.81 5.04
CA ILE A 82 -23.17 13.83 3.74
C ILE A 82 -22.30 13.08 2.75
N ILE A 83 -22.75 11.90 2.29
CA ILE A 83 -22.05 11.08 1.31
C ILE A 83 -22.98 10.65 0.20
N ASN A 84 -22.48 10.67 -1.03
CA ASN A 84 -23.18 10.07 -2.15
C ASN A 84 -22.86 8.57 -2.23
N LEU A 85 -23.85 7.73 -1.96
CA LEU A 85 -23.76 6.27 -2.01
C LEU A 85 -24.27 5.67 -3.32
N SER A 86 -24.60 6.50 -4.33
CA SER A 86 -25.16 6.02 -5.59
C SER A 86 -24.23 5.00 -6.26
N LYS A 87 -24.53 3.71 -6.10
CA LYS A 87 -24.02 2.64 -6.95
C LYS A 87 -24.86 2.64 -8.22
N GLY A 88 -24.47 3.45 -9.21
CA GLY A 88 -25.27 3.57 -10.42
C GLY A 88 -24.57 4.30 -11.56
N LYS A 89 -24.15 3.49 -12.54
CA LYS A 89 -23.55 3.81 -13.85
C LYS A 89 -22.09 4.29 -13.83
N ILE A 90 -21.20 3.32 -14.11
CA ILE A 90 -20.00 3.56 -14.93
C ILE A 90 -20.49 4.01 -16.31
#